data_AF-D2SNY9-F1
#
_entry.id   AF-D2SNY9-F1
#
_cell.length_a   1.000
_cell.length_b   1.000
_cell.length_c   1.000
_cell.angle_alpha   90.00
_cell.angle_beta   90.00
_cell.angle_gamma   90.00
#
_symmetry.space_group_name_H-M   'P 1'
#
loop_
_entity.id
_entity.type
_entity.pdbx_description
1 polymer ?
#
loop_
_entity_poly.entity_id
_entity_poly.type
_entity_poly.pdbx_seq_one_letter_code
_entity_poly.pdbx_strand_id
1 'polypeptide(L)' 'SQPEGYKAYKCDKYKHFKGGMCSLNDRAVAGFWNPGNATGVYYFSTEGYDFS' A
#
# COMPACT_ATOMS: atom_id res chain seq x y z
N SER A 1 -4.29 -0.62 -19.76
CA SER A 1 -3.10 -0.68 -18.89
C SER A 1 -3.37 0.17 -17.66
N GLN A 2 -3.13 -0.33 -16.44
CA GLN A 2 -3.14 0.49 -15.22
C GLN A 2 -1.69 0.89 -14.91
N PRO A 3 -1.24 2.09 -15.30
CA PRO A 3 0.16 2.49 -15.15
C PRO A 3 0.54 2.74 -13.70
N GLU A 4 -0.44 3.02 -12.83
CA GLU A 4 -0.19 3.44 -11.45
C GLU A 4 -0.22 2.29 -10.44
N GLY A 5 -0.72 1.10 -10.85
CA GLY A 5 -0.86 -0.08 -10.01
C GLY A 5 -1.62 0.17 -8.69
N TYR A 6 -1.50 -0.76 -7.75
CA TYR A 6 -2.05 -0.59 -6.41
C TYR A 6 -1.04 0.13 -5.52
N LYS A 7 -1.31 1.39 -5.15
CA LYS A 7 -0.46 2.17 -4.26
C LYS A 7 -0.41 1.52 -2.87
N ALA A 8 0.77 1.10 -2.44
CA ALA A 8 1.02 0.49 -1.15
C ALA A 8 1.83 1.44 -0.25
N TYR A 9 1.51 1.49 1.04
CA TYR A 9 2.07 2.42 2.01
C TYR A 9 2.80 1.66 3.11
N LYS A 10 4.02 2.08 3.44
CA LYS A 10 4.79 1.44 4.49
C LYS A 10 4.12 1.62 5.83
N CYS A 11 3.92 0.53 6.55
CA CYS A 11 3.27 0.56 7.85
C CYS A 11 3.63 -0.66 8.68
N ASP A 12 3.79 -0.46 9.99
CA ASP A 12 4.09 -1.56 10.91
C ASP A 12 2.87 -2.45 11.19
N LYS A 13 1.67 -1.87 11.09
CA LYS A 13 0.42 -2.53 11.48
C LYS A 13 -0.71 -2.17 10.54
N TYR A 14 -1.48 -3.17 10.13
CA TYR A 14 -2.68 -2.97 9.33
C TYR A 14 -3.69 -1.99 9.95
N LYS A 15 -3.83 -2.01 11.30
CA LYS A 15 -4.71 -1.05 11.99
C LYS A 15 -4.29 0.41 11.79
N HIS A 16 -2.99 0.68 11.63
CA HIS A 16 -2.49 2.03 11.34
C HIS A 16 -2.79 2.42 9.90
N PHE A 17 -2.70 1.46 8.97
CA PHE A 17 -3.14 1.64 7.59
C PHE A 17 -4.62 2.00 7.49
N LYS A 18 -5.50 1.27 8.19
CA LYS A 18 -6.92 1.62 8.26
C LYS A 18 -7.19 2.99 8.89
N GLY A 19 -6.38 3.38 9.86
CA GLY A 19 -6.50 4.67 10.56
C GLY A 19 -5.79 5.83 9.88
N GLY A 20 -5.20 5.66 8.70
CA GLY A 20 -4.46 6.74 8.00
C GLY A 20 -3.16 7.18 8.68
N MET A 21 -2.58 6.34 9.54
CA MET A 21 -1.39 6.65 10.36
C MET A 21 -0.06 6.17 9.76
N CYS A 22 -0.04 5.74 8.49
CA CYS A 22 1.16 5.23 7.84
C CYS A 22 2.04 6.34 7.27
N SER A 23 3.28 6.00 6.93
CA SER A 23 4.16 6.92 6.20
C SER A 23 3.57 7.23 4.82
N LEU A 24 3.33 8.51 4.55
CA LEU A 24 2.89 8.98 3.24
C LEU A 24 4.05 9.13 2.24
N ASN A 25 5.28 9.20 2.74
CA ASN A 25 6.49 9.41 1.94
C ASN A 25 7.15 8.10 1.49
N ASP A 26 6.85 6.99 2.17
CA ASP A 26 7.43 5.68 1.84
C ASP A 26 6.35 4.78 1.21
N ARG A 27 6.37 4.70 -0.12
CA ARG A 27 5.35 4.05 -0.95
C ARG A 27 5.99 3.08 -1.94
N ALA A 28 5.21 2.07 -2.30
CA ALA A 28 5.55 1.11 -3.34
C ALA A 28 4.32 0.85 -4.24
N VAL A 29 4.54 0.13 -5.35
CA VAL A 29 3.46 -0.43 -6.16
C VAL A 29 3.30 -1.90 -5.76
N ALA A 30 2.11 -2.32 -5.38
CA ALA A 30 1.83 -3.73 -5.14
C ALA A 30 1.55 -4.49 -6.45
N GLY A 31 1.93 -5.77 -6.48
CA GLY A 31 1.73 -6.66 -7.62
C GLY A 31 2.90 -6.69 -8.61
N PHE A 32 2.61 -7.10 -9.83
CA PHE A 32 3.60 -7.40 -10.88
C PHE A 32 4.51 -6.21 -11.24
N TRP A 33 3.98 -4.98 -11.18
CA TRP A 33 4.71 -3.76 -11.56
C TRP A 33 5.61 -3.20 -10.44
N ASN A 34 5.79 -3.93 -9.33
CA ASN A 34 6.72 -3.52 -8.29
C ASN A 34 8.18 -3.58 -8.80
N PRO A 35 8.96 -2.49 -8.77
CA PRO A 35 10.35 -2.48 -9.23
C PRO A 35 11.31 -3.29 -8.32
N GLY A 36 10.89 -3.71 -7.14
CA GLY A 36 11.64 -4.59 -6.26
C GLY A 36 12.67 -3.90 -5.35
N ASN A 37 12.70 -2.57 -5.28
CA ASN A 37 13.62 -1.82 -4.42
C ASN A 37 13.07 -1.49 -3.02
N ALA A 38 11.77 -1.71 -2.78
CA ALA A 38 11.13 -1.46 -1.49
C ALA A 38 11.33 -2.63 -0.52
N THR A 39 11.63 -2.32 0.75
CA THR A 39 11.80 -3.32 1.82
C THR A 39 10.92 -2.98 3.03
N GLY A 40 10.40 -4.03 3.68
CA GLY A 40 9.50 -3.93 4.82
C GLY A 40 8.05 -4.28 4.50
N VAL A 41 7.13 -3.90 5.38
CA VAL A 41 5.71 -4.21 5.27
C VAL A 41 4.96 -3.02 4.69
N TYR A 42 4.21 -3.26 3.61
CA TYR A 42 3.38 -2.28 2.94
C TYR A 42 1.95 -2.80 2.85
N TYR A 43 0.98 -1.91 3.08
CA TYR A 43 -0.44 -2.23 2.94
C TYR A 43 -1.05 -1.41 1.80
N PHE A 44 -1.96 -2.03 1.06
CA PHE A 44 -2.80 -1.38 0.05
C PHE A 44 -4.23 -1.92 0.20
N SER A 45 -5.18 -1.22 -0.41
CA SER A 45 -6.57 -1.66 -0.50
C SER A 45 -6.99 -1.72 -1.97
N THR A 46 -7.96 -2.57 -2.26
CA THR A 46 -8.63 -2.65 -3.55
C THR A 46 -10.06 -2.15 -3.39
N GLU A 47 -10.62 -1.56 -4.44
CA GLU A 47 -12.04 -1.18 -4.48
C GLU A 47 -12.93 -2.40 -4.18
N GLY A 48 -13.97 -2.22 -3.35
CA GLY A 48 -14.86 -3.29 -2.89
C GLY A 48 -14.51 -3.92 -1.53
N TYR A 49 -13.39 -3.54 -0.90
CA TYR A 49 -13.12 -3.86 0.50
C TYR A 49 -13.40 -2.64 1.37
N ASP A 50 -14.69 -2.35 1.57
CA ASP A 50 -15.14 -1.30 2.49
C ASP A 50 -14.98 -1.77 3.93
N PHE A 51 -14.40 -0.93 4.79
CA PHE A 51 -14.30 -1.16 6.23
C PHE A 51 -15.54 -0.65 6.98
N SER A 52 -16.73 -0.75 6.36
CA SER A 52 -18.01 -0.48 7.03
C SER A 52 -18.42 -1.67 7.89
#